data_AF-A0A932HA73-F1
#
_entry.id   AF-A0A932HA73-F1
#
_cell.length_a   1.000
_cell.length_b   1.000
_cell.length_c   1.000
_cell.angle_alpha   90.00
_cell.angle_beta   90.00
_cell.angle_gamma   90.00
#
_symmetry.space_group_name_H-M   'P 1'
#
loop_
_entity.id
_entity.type
_entity.pdbx_description
1 polymer ?
#
loop_
_entity_poly.entity_id
_entity_poly.type
_entity_poly.pdbx_seq_one_letter_code
_entity_poly.pdbx_strand_id
1 'polypeptide(L)'
;PIHHYFQPNWLPASLETREYLCDYAPATSAMFGAATIEELCAQAPRYSLLDQGLLDRPSAPMLAVNGAQDSQIPIDDLFLLLRRGSVKEAWINPQGGHMGRSREWSSRRILHEVVMPWITRILA
;
A
#
# COMPACT_ATOMS: atom_id res chain seq x y z
N PRO A 1 -0.94 1.42 -2.09
CA PRO A 1 -0.89 1.56 -3.55
C PRO A 1 -0.11 2.80 -4.00
N ILE A 2 0.80 2.65 -4.97
CA ILE A 2 1.64 3.73 -5.52
C ILE A 2 1.60 3.75 -7.05
N HIS A 3 2.04 2.68 -7.72
CA HIS A 3 2.04 2.57 -9.19
C HIS A 3 1.77 1.14 -9.64
N HIS A 4 2.52 0.16 -9.11
CA HIS A 4 2.45 -1.25 -9.49
C HIS A 4 1.08 -1.86 -9.17
N TYR A 5 0.46 -1.47 -8.05
CA TYR A 5 -0.91 -1.88 -7.74
C TYR A 5 -1.90 -1.54 -8.86
N PHE A 6 -1.71 -0.39 -9.52
CA PHE A 6 -2.63 0.12 -10.55
C PHE A 6 -2.36 -0.47 -11.94
N GLN A 7 -1.38 -1.36 -12.08
CA GLN A 7 -1.02 -1.96 -13.36
C GLN A 7 -1.89 -3.19 -13.65
N PRO A 8 -2.20 -3.46 -14.94
CA PRO A 8 -3.08 -4.57 -15.33
C PRO A 8 -2.52 -5.96 -14.98
N ASN A 9 -1.21 -6.07 -14.75
CA ASN A 9 -0.56 -7.31 -14.32
C ASN A 9 -0.69 -7.61 -12.81
N TRP A 10 -1.14 -6.65 -11.99
CA TRP A 10 -1.32 -6.84 -10.54
C TRP A 10 -2.76 -6.68 -10.11
N LEU A 11 -3.44 -5.61 -10.55
CA LEU A 11 -4.74 -5.22 -9.99
C LEU A 11 -5.76 -6.38 -9.99
N PRO A 12 -6.02 -7.09 -11.10
CA PRO A 12 -6.99 -8.18 -11.10
C PRO A 12 -6.68 -9.26 -10.06
N ALA A 13 -5.41 -9.68 -9.97
CA ALA A 13 -4.98 -10.74 -9.05
C ALA A 13 -5.10 -10.29 -7.58
N SER A 14 -4.85 -9.01 -7.28
CA SER A 14 -4.98 -8.49 -5.92
C SER A 14 -6.42 -8.52 -5.38
N LEU A 15 -7.41 -8.51 -6.28
CA LEU A 15 -8.83 -8.56 -5.92
C LEU A 15 -9.27 -9.94 -5.41
N GLU A 16 -8.48 -10.98 -5.69
CA GLU A 16 -8.72 -12.36 -5.26
C GLU A 16 -8.11 -12.67 -3.87
N THR A 17 -7.60 -11.65 -3.17
CA THR A 17 -6.99 -11.81 -1.85
C THR A 17 -7.94 -12.47 -0.85
N ARG A 18 -7.38 -13.33 0.01
CA ARG A 18 -8.09 -13.96 1.14
C ARG A 18 -7.87 -13.24 2.46
N GLU A 19 -7.23 -12.08 2.43
CA GLU A 19 -6.91 -11.29 3.62
C GLU A 19 -8.07 -10.42 4.11
N TYR A 20 -9.18 -10.38 3.36
CA TYR A 20 -10.39 -9.62 3.65
C TYR A 20 -11.55 -10.56 4.01
N LEU A 21 -12.41 -10.14 4.94
CA LEU A 21 -13.57 -10.94 5.39
C LEU A 21 -14.73 -10.90 4.39
N CYS A 22 -14.86 -9.81 3.66
CA CYS A 22 -15.88 -9.59 2.64
C CYS A 22 -15.28 -9.65 1.24
N ASP A 23 -16.13 -9.79 0.21
CA ASP A 23 -15.70 -9.76 -1.18
C ASP A 23 -14.97 -8.44 -1.48
N TYR A 24 -13.66 -8.55 -1.74
CA TYR A 24 -12.79 -7.39 -1.91
C TYR A 24 -13.02 -6.72 -3.27
N ALA A 25 -13.19 -7.52 -4.33
CA ALA A 25 -13.51 -7.05 -5.69
C ALA A 25 -14.66 -6.02 -5.77
N PRO A 26 -15.90 -6.32 -5.31
CA PRO A 26 -17.00 -5.35 -5.40
C PRO A 26 -16.76 -4.11 -4.52
N ALA A 27 -16.10 -4.25 -3.38
CA ALA A 27 -15.76 -3.11 -2.52
C ALA A 27 -14.78 -2.16 -3.21
N THR A 28 -13.73 -2.71 -3.83
CA THR A 28 -12.74 -1.93 -4.58
C THR A 28 -13.35 -1.27 -5.81
N SER A 29 -14.16 -1.99 -6.58
CA SER A 29 -14.86 -1.42 -7.75
C SER A 29 -15.79 -0.28 -7.34
N ALA A 30 -16.57 -0.44 -6.28
CA ALA A 30 -17.42 0.63 -5.75
C ALA A 30 -16.60 1.86 -5.30
N MET A 31 -15.45 1.65 -4.63
CA MET A 31 -14.56 2.73 -4.20
C MET A 31 -14.02 3.56 -5.38
N PHE A 32 -13.72 2.92 -6.51
CA PHE A 32 -13.24 3.59 -7.72
C PHE A 32 -14.37 4.01 -8.68
N GLY A 33 -15.63 3.72 -8.35
CA GLY A 33 -16.78 4.05 -9.20
C GLY A 33 -16.84 3.26 -10.51
N ALA A 34 -16.31 2.03 -10.51
CA ALA A 34 -16.36 1.12 -11.66
C ALA A 34 -17.50 0.10 -11.50
N ALA A 35 -18.23 -0.18 -12.57
CA ALA A 35 -19.29 -1.18 -12.58
C ALA A 35 -18.75 -2.60 -12.80
N THR A 36 -17.59 -2.72 -13.46
CA THR A 36 -16.93 -4.01 -13.74
C THR A 36 -15.44 -3.97 -13.40
N ILE A 37 -14.81 -5.15 -13.31
CA ILE A 37 -13.36 -5.25 -13.09
C ILE A 37 -12.59 -4.73 -14.30
N GLU A 38 -13.11 -4.92 -15.50
CA GLU A 38 -12.54 -4.41 -16.74
C GLU A 38 -12.52 -2.87 -16.74
N GLU A 39 -13.62 -2.23 -16.33
CA GLU A 39 -13.69 -0.77 -16.17
C GLU A 39 -12.71 -0.28 -15.11
N LEU A 40 -12.63 -0.97 -13.97
CA LEU A 40 -11.68 -0.67 -12.91
C LEU A 40 -10.24 -0.72 -13.45
N CYS A 41 -9.87 -1.78 -14.16
CA CYS A 41 -8.52 -1.96 -14.72
C CYS A 41 -8.20 -0.91 -15.78
N ALA A 42 -9.18 -0.52 -16.61
CA ALA A 42 -8.99 0.54 -17.60
C ALA A 42 -8.76 1.92 -16.94
N GLN A 43 -9.41 2.18 -15.81
CA GLN A 43 -9.29 3.45 -15.10
C GLN A 43 -8.10 3.51 -14.15
N ALA A 44 -7.68 2.38 -13.60
CA ALA A 44 -6.68 2.28 -12.55
C ALA A 44 -5.36 3.03 -12.82
N PRO A 45 -4.75 2.97 -14.03
CA PRO A 45 -3.45 3.61 -14.29
C PRO A 45 -3.42 5.10 -13.98
N ARG A 46 -4.54 5.83 -14.14
CA ARG A 46 -4.61 7.28 -13.85
C ARG A 46 -4.34 7.64 -12.39
N TYR A 47 -4.47 6.69 -11.48
CA TYR A 47 -4.21 6.88 -10.05
C TYR A 47 -2.75 6.64 -9.66
N SER A 48 -1.88 6.26 -10.61
CA SER A 48 -0.47 6.11 -10.34
C SER A 48 0.16 7.44 -9.91
N LEU A 49 0.78 7.45 -8.73
CA LEU A 49 1.52 8.63 -8.24
C LEU A 49 2.81 8.85 -9.04
N LEU A 50 3.36 7.79 -9.63
CA LEU A 50 4.51 7.87 -10.52
C LEU A 50 4.12 8.60 -11.81
N ASP A 51 3.05 8.17 -12.48
CA ASP A 51 2.63 8.73 -13.77
C ASP A 51 2.08 10.16 -13.63
N GLN A 52 1.51 10.48 -12.47
CA GLN A 52 1.13 11.86 -12.11
C GLN A 52 2.33 12.77 -11.79
N GLY A 53 3.56 12.24 -11.74
CA GLY A 53 4.76 13.01 -11.41
C GLY A 53 4.79 13.51 -9.95
N LEU A 54 4.05 12.88 -9.05
CA LEU A 54 3.93 13.33 -7.66
C LEU A 54 5.05 12.80 -6.77
N LEU A 55 5.67 11.66 -7.11
CA LEU A 55 6.66 11.01 -6.27
C LEU A 55 7.96 11.82 -6.07
N ASP A 56 8.29 12.72 -7.00
CA ASP A 56 9.51 13.54 -6.92
C ASP A 56 9.29 14.90 -6.24
N ARG A 57 8.04 15.21 -5.87
CA ARG A 57 7.71 16.46 -5.18
C ARG A 57 8.10 16.36 -3.70
N PRO A 58 8.35 17.52 -3.03
CA PRO A 58 8.53 17.53 -1.59
C PRO A 58 7.35 16.86 -0.87
N SER A 59 7.63 16.02 0.11
CA SER A 59 6.62 15.38 0.95
C SER A 59 6.80 15.75 2.42
N ALA A 60 5.72 15.61 3.21
CA ALA A 60 5.83 15.58 4.66
C ALA A 60 6.76 14.43 5.11
N PRO A 61 7.31 14.49 6.34
CA PRO A 61 7.94 13.33 6.96
C PRO A 61 7.00 12.11 6.89
N MET A 62 7.54 10.96 6.50
CA MET A 62 6.73 9.78 6.21
C MET A 62 7.41 8.50 6.70
N LEU A 63 6.64 7.69 7.40
CA LEU A 63 6.93 6.29 7.68
C LEU A 63 6.03 5.41 6.81
N ALA A 64 6.63 4.62 5.91
CA ALA A 64 5.93 3.60 5.15
C ALA A 64 5.96 2.25 5.89
N VAL A 65 4.80 1.66 6.14
CA VAL A 65 4.65 0.40 6.88
C VAL A 65 3.96 -0.61 5.98
N ASN A 66 4.60 -1.75 5.71
CA ASN A 66 3.90 -2.88 5.09
C ASN A 66 4.57 -4.23 5.38
N GLY A 67 3.94 -5.31 4.91
CA GLY A 67 4.54 -6.63 4.88
C GLY A 67 5.07 -7.00 3.49
N ALA A 68 6.13 -7.80 3.45
CA ALA A 68 6.73 -8.26 2.19
C ALA A 68 5.89 -9.32 1.46
N GLN A 69 4.92 -9.94 2.14
CA GLN A 69 3.99 -10.94 1.60
C GLN A 69 2.56 -10.39 1.43
N ASP A 70 2.39 -9.07 1.37
CA ASP A 70 1.09 -8.44 1.13
C ASP A 70 0.55 -8.84 -0.26
N SER A 71 -0.59 -9.53 -0.28
CA SER A 71 -1.26 -9.96 -1.51
C SER A 71 -2.13 -8.87 -2.15
N GLN A 72 -2.45 -7.80 -1.41
CA GLN A 72 -3.22 -6.67 -1.90
C GLN A 72 -2.31 -5.66 -2.59
N ILE A 73 -1.27 -5.20 -1.90
CA ILE A 73 -0.36 -4.16 -2.39
C ILE A 73 1.02 -4.78 -2.65
N PRO A 74 1.56 -4.68 -3.89
CA PRO A 74 2.87 -5.24 -4.18
C PRO A 74 3.94 -4.52 -3.36
N ILE A 75 4.88 -5.26 -2.78
CA ILE A 75 5.96 -4.63 -1.98
C ILE A 75 6.81 -3.65 -2.80
N ASP A 76 6.86 -3.84 -4.13
CA ASP A 76 7.53 -2.93 -5.06
C ASP A 76 6.96 -1.51 -5.03
N ASP A 77 5.68 -1.31 -4.68
CA ASP A 77 5.13 0.04 -4.47
C ASP A 77 5.85 0.77 -3.33
N LEU A 78 6.14 0.08 -2.23
CA LEU A 78 6.85 0.65 -1.09
C LEU A 78 8.29 0.98 -1.47
N PHE A 79 8.98 0.08 -2.17
CA PHE A 79 10.35 0.35 -2.64
C PHE A 79 10.42 1.48 -3.67
N LEU A 80 9.43 1.58 -4.58
CA LEU A 80 9.32 2.69 -5.51
C LEU A 80 9.18 4.02 -4.76
N LEU A 81 8.30 4.08 -3.76
CA LEU A 81 8.10 5.27 -2.92
C LEU A 81 9.38 5.69 -2.19
N LEU A 82 10.14 4.73 -1.64
CA LEU A 82 11.40 4.98 -0.93
C LEU A 82 12.53 5.50 -1.84
N ARG A 83 12.50 5.18 -3.13
CA ARG A 83 13.54 5.57 -4.09
C ARG A 83 13.35 6.96 -4.71
N ARG A 84 12.27 7.68 -4.36
CA ARG A 84 11.85 8.92 -5.02
C ARG A 84 11.55 10.04 -4.03
N GLY A 85 11.76 11.30 -4.44
CA GLY A 85 11.40 12.50 -3.67
C GLY A 85 12.18 12.68 -2.35
N SER A 86 11.53 13.31 -1.36
CA SER A 86 12.11 13.55 -0.03
C SER A 86 12.50 12.24 0.69
N VAL A 87 13.44 12.31 1.65
CA VAL A 87 13.82 11.16 2.49
C VAL A 87 12.60 10.64 3.26
N LYS A 88 12.47 9.31 3.30
CA LYS A 88 11.38 8.60 3.97
C LYS A 88 11.96 7.47 4.81
N GLU A 89 11.24 7.09 5.85
CA GLU A 89 11.54 5.91 6.65
C GLU A 89 10.59 4.78 6.29
N ALA A 90 11.01 3.54 6.54
CA ALA A 90 10.14 2.39 6.36
C ALA A 90 10.36 1.33 7.42
N TRP A 91 9.29 0.59 7.68
CA TRP A 91 9.34 -0.69 8.36
C TRP A 91 8.64 -1.73 7.50
N ILE A 92 9.35 -2.82 7.21
CA ILE A 92 8.86 -3.92 6.38
C ILE A 92 8.94 -5.20 7.20
N ASN A 93 7.80 -5.84 7.43
CA ASN A 93 7.78 -7.17 8.02
C ASN A 93 8.06 -8.22 6.92
N PRO A 94 9.19 -8.97 6.96
CA PRO A 94 9.52 -9.95 5.92
C PRO A 94 8.51 -11.10 5.81
N GLN A 95 7.80 -11.42 6.90
CA GLN A 95 6.77 -12.48 6.93
C GLN A 95 5.35 -11.90 6.99
N GLY A 96 5.21 -10.56 6.91
CA GLY A 96 3.93 -9.90 7.05
C GLY A 96 3.14 -9.86 5.74
N GLY A 97 1.83 -10.00 5.83
CA GLY A 97 0.89 -9.63 4.77
C GLY A 97 0.51 -8.16 4.85
N HIS A 98 -0.75 -7.84 4.54
CA HIS A 98 -1.23 -6.47 4.53
C HIS A 98 -1.01 -5.73 5.86
N MET A 99 -0.45 -4.51 5.78
CA MET A 99 -0.02 -3.66 6.88
C MET A 99 1.09 -4.28 7.76
N GLY A 100 1.79 -5.30 7.27
CA GLY A 100 2.85 -6.00 8.01
C GLY A 100 2.35 -7.01 9.03
N ARG A 101 1.05 -7.37 8.99
CA ARG A 101 0.46 -8.33 9.93
C ARG A 101 1.00 -9.74 9.71
N SER A 102 1.32 -10.42 10.79
CA SER A 102 1.71 -11.84 10.81
C SER A 102 1.28 -12.48 12.12
N ARG A 103 1.56 -13.77 12.32
CA ARG A 103 1.30 -14.46 13.60
C ARG A 103 1.98 -13.79 14.79
N GLU A 104 3.18 -13.23 14.59
CA GLU A 104 3.97 -12.58 15.64
C GLU A 104 3.75 -11.07 15.73
N TRP A 105 3.27 -10.46 14.63
CA TRP A 105 3.03 -9.03 14.52
C TRP A 105 1.54 -8.74 14.32
N SER A 106 0.84 -8.52 15.43
CA SER A 106 -0.54 -8.04 15.41
C SER A 106 -0.61 -6.54 15.08
N SER A 107 -1.75 -6.05 14.58
CA SER A 107 -1.94 -4.61 14.31
C SER A 107 -1.68 -3.75 15.54
N ARG A 108 -2.09 -4.22 16.73
CA ARG A 108 -1.83 -3.52 18.00
C ARG A 108 -0.33 -3.42 18.28
N ARG A 109 0.41 -4.49 18.05
CA ARG A 109 1.86 -4.51 18.25
C ARG A 109 2.56 -3.55 17.29
N ILE A 110 2.22 -3.60 16.00
CA ILE A 110 2.78 -2.71 14.97
C ILE A 110 2.51 -1.25 15.33
N LEU A 111 1.30 -0.92 15.77
CA LEU A 111 0.96 0.43 16.22
C LEU A 111 1.87 0.88 17.38
N HIS A 112 1.99 0.09 18.44
CA HIS A 112 2.72 0.50 19.65
C HIS A 112 4.24 0.46 19.51
N GLU A 113 4.80 -0.51 18.76
CA GLU A 113 6.24 -0.72 18.67
C GLU A 113 6.89 -0.06 17.44
N VAL A 114 6.10 0.27 16.39
CA VAL A 114 6.63 0.84 15.15
C VAL A 114 6.09 2.25 14.91
N VAL A 115 4.78 2.41 14.88
CA VAL A 115 4.14 3.68 14.45
C VAL A 115 4.23 4.75 15.54
N MET A 116 3.80 4.46 16.77
CA MET A 116 3.79 5.44 17.86
C MET A 116 5.19 5.99 18.20
N PRO A 117 6.25 5.17 18.29
CA PRO A 117 7.60 5.69 18.51
C PRO A 117 8.07 6.65 17.42
N TRP A 118 7.73 6.37 16.16
CA TRP A 118 8.04 7.26 15.04
C TRP A 118 7.29 8.59 15.16
N ILE A 119 5.99 8.55 15.45
CA ILE A 119 5.17 9.77 15.64
C ILE A 119 5.74 10.61 16.79
N THR A 120 6.04 10.01 17.94
CA THR A 120 6.62 10.72 19.09
C THR A 120 7.95 11.36 18.73
N ARG A 121 8.81 10.69 17.96
CA ARG A 121 10.10 11.25 17.54
C ARG A 121 9.97 12.43 16.58
N ILE A 122 8.97 12.41 15.69
CA ILE A 122 8.78 13.48 14.69
C ILE A 122 8.04 14.70 15.26
N LEU A 123 7.25 14.52 16.33
CA LEU A 123 6.47 15.58 16.96
C LEU A 123 7.07 16.16 18.25
N ALA A 124 8.09 15.53 18.81
CA ALA A 124 8.84 16.05 19.97
C ALA A 124 9.82 17.15 19.55
#